data_AF-A0A3B9LY71-F1
#
_entry.id   AF-A0A3B9LY71-F1
#
_cell.length_a   1.000
_cell.length_b   1.000
_cell.length_c   1.000
_cell.angle_alpha   90.00
_cell.angle_beta   90.00
_cell.angle_gamma   90.00
#
_symmetry.space_group_name_H-M   'P 1'
#
loop_
_entity.id
_entity.type
_entity.pdbx_description
1 polymer ?
#
loop_
_entity_poly.entity_id
_entity_poly.type
_entity_poly.pdbx_seq_one_letter_code
_entity_poly.pdbx_strand_id
1 'polypeptide(L)' 'SAAALIKKVGGELMEAIFLIELEFLHGREKLAPTPVISFLKY' A
#
# COMPACT_ATOMS: atom_id res chain seq x y z
N SER A 1 -5.96 -7.36 4.46
CA SER A 1 -4.61 -6.79 4.24
C SER A 1 -4.14 -6.09 5.51
N ALA A 2 -2.83 -5.81 5.65
CA ALA A 2 -2.32 -5.03 6.78
C ALA A 2 -3.04 -3.67 6.93
N ALA A 3 -3.29 -2.99 5.79
CA ALA A 3 -4.06 -1.74 5.73
C ALA A 3 -5.46 -1.84 6.39
N ALA A 4 -6.17 -2.96 6.18
CA ALA A 4 -7.50 -3.16 6.77
C ALA A 4 -7.43 -3.38 8.29
N LEU A 5 -6.39 -4.03 8.79
CA LEU A 5 -6.20 -4.26 10.22
C LEU A 5 -5.90 -2.96 10.96
N ILE A 6 -5.05 -2.09 10.39
CA ILE A 6 -4.73 -0.77 10.95
C ILE A 6 -6.01 0.05 11.13
N LYS A 7 -6.86 0.13 10.09
CA LYS A 7 -8.16 0.81 10.19
C LYS A 7 -9.08 0.19 11.24
N LYS A 8 -9.12 -1.15 11.32
CA LYS A 8 -9.98 -1.88 12.27
C LYS A 8 -9.64 -1.55 13.73
N VAL A 9 -8.38 -1.28 14.04
CA VAL A 9 -7.94 -0.93 15.41
C VAL A 9 -7.97 0.58 15.68
N GLY A 10 -8.61 1.37 14.81
CA GLY A 10 -8.71 2.82 14.95
C GLY A 10 -7.46 3.58 14.52
N GLY A 11 -6.49 2.91 13.89
CA GLY A 11 -5.31 3.54 13.31
C GLY A 11 -5.63 4.24 11.99
N GLU A 12 -5.00 5.39 11.79
CA GLU A 12 -5.06 6.12 10.53
C GLU A 12 -3.90 5.69 9.63
N LEU A 13 -4.21 5.21 8.42
CA LEU A 13 -3.21 4.75 7.48
C LEU A 13 -2.77 5.90 6.57
N MET A 14 -1.56 6.41 6.78
CA MET A 14 -1.01 7.54 6.03
C MET A 14 -0.48 7.14 4.66
N GLU A 15 0.34 6.10 4.61
CA GLU A 15 1.03 5.66 3.40
C GLU A 15 1.47 4.20 3.52
N ALA A 16 1.76 3.57 2.38
CA ALA A 16 2.44 2.29 2.30
C ALA A 16 3.72 2.43 1.48
N ILE A 17 4.85 2.00 2.06
CA ILE A 17 6.17 2.12 1.45
C ILE A 17 6.70 0.72 1.11
N PHE A 18 7.19 0.56 -0.13
CA PHE A 18 7.80 -0.69 -0.61
C PHE A 18 9.18 -0.42 -1.19
N LEU A 19 10.13 -1.34 -0.97
CA LEU A 19 11.42 -1.30 -1.65
C LEU A 19 11.26 -1.61 -3.14
N ILE A 20 10.41 -2.60 -3.48
CA ILE A 20 10.16 -3.06 -4.84
C ILE A 20 8.64 -3.16 -5.06
N GLU A 21 8.15 -2.60 -6.17
CA GLU A 21 6.79 -2.78 -6.68
C GLU A 21 6.84 -3.52 -8.02
N LEU A 22 6.03 -4.57 -8.14
CA LEU A 22 5.79 -5.27 -9.40
C LEU A 22 4.53 -4.66 -10.03
N GLU A 23 4.68 -3.71 -10.95
CA GLU A 23 3.60 -2.89 -11.48
C GLU A 23 2.58 -3.72 -12.27
N PHE A 24 3.04 -4.75 -12.97
CA PHE A 24 2.19 -5.67 -13.73
C PHE A 24 1.20 -6.47 -12.87
N LEU A 25 1.36 -6.47 -11.54
CA LEU A 25 0.43 -7.12 -10.60
C LEU A 25 -0.69 -6.21 -10.10
N HIS A 26 -0.69 -4.92 -10.47
CA HIS A 26 -1.74 -3.96 -10.10
C HIS A 26 -1.98 -3.88 -8.57
N GLY A 27 -0.94 -4.12 -7.76
CA GLY A 27 -1.07 -4.19 -6.30
C GLY A 27 -1.53 -2.88 -5.65
N ARG A 28 -1.10 -1.74 -6.20
CA ARG A 28 -1.46 -0.39 -5.76
C ARG A 28 -2.96 -0.11 -5.82
N GLU A 29 -3.66 -0.67 -6.82
CA GLU A 29 -5.11 -0.50 -6.97
C GLU A 29 -5.86 -1.09 -5.76
N LYS A 30 -5.36 -2.20 -5.20
CA LYS A 30 -5.93 -2.82 -3.99
C LYS A 30 -5.68 -2.01 -2.71
N LEU A 31 -4.75 -1.05 -2.75
CA LEU A 31 -4.41 -0.20 -1.60
C LEU A 31 -5.14 1.15 -1.64
N ALA A 32 -5.81 1.50 -2.75
CA ALA A 32 -6.56 2.74 -2.88
C ALA A 32 -7.57 2.93 -1.72
N PRO A 33 -7.66 4.13 -1.12
CA PRO A 33 -7.02 5.39 -1.54
C PRO A 33 -5.62 5.63 -0.92
N THR A 34 -5.03 4.64 -0.25
CA THR A 34 -3.75 4.80 0.47
C THR A 34 -2.62 5.18 -0.51
N PRO A 35 -1.90 6.28 -0.27
CA PRO A 35 -0.68 6.61 -1.01
C PRO A 35 0.34 5.47 -0.95
N VAL A 36 0.98 5.17 -2.08
CA VAL A 36 2.02 4.14 -2.18
C VAL A 36 3.31 4.75 -2.72
N ILE A 37 4.40 4.56 -1.99
CA ILE A 37 5.76 4.93 -2.40
C ILE A 37 6.54 3.66 -2.67
N SER A 38 7.24 3.62 -3.81
CA SER A 38 8.06 2.47 -4.21
C SER A 38 9.43 2.96 -4.67
N PHE A 39 10.51 2.36 -4.17
CA PHE A 39 11.86 2.76 -4.54
C PHE A 39 12.31 2.14 -5.88
N LEU A 40 11.91 0.91 -6.16
CA LEU A 40 12.18 0.20 -7.41
C LEU A 40 10.86 -0.31 -8.01
N LYS A 41 10.75 -0.30 -9.33
CA LYS A 41 9.54 -0.66 -10.08
C LYS A 41 9.88 -1.58 -11.26
N TYR A 42 9.13 -2.66 -11.44
CA TYR A 42 9.31 -3.67 -12.49
C TYR A 42 7.99 -4.13 -13.09
#